data_AF-A0A3M2TG57-F1
#
_entry.id   AF-A0A3M2TG57-F1
#
_cell.length_a   1.000
_cell.length_b   1.000
_cell.length_c   1.000
_cell.angle_alpha   90.00
_cell.angle_beta   90.00
_cell.angle_gamma   90.00
#
_symmetry.space_group_name_H-M   'P 1'
#
loop_
_entity.id
_entity.type
_entity.pdbx_description
1 polymer ?
#
loop_
_entity_poly.entity_id
_entity_poly.type
_entity_poly.pdbx_seq_one_letter_code
_entity_poly.pdbx_strand_id
1 'polypeptide(L)'
;MPSQASTTSDAPPHLKPAPYVHHFDTYSLVRDLSKGGFTDDQSITVMKAVRGRLHNNLDLAKHSLISKSDVENESYLFQAACSELQSSLQTARTSEMQTQRASRTQLQHETDILSQRLNQELAGLKDDIKGMFNDHKMTTREHQRSIDTSVQELNYKITVSLNSDGKSEIEGLRWILTRRAAFAIAISAAMIIAFLKYNSMYKARKTEEAQKPKEPPAAEEVAEPRSVRDAALQSAAIIPEAHISESLG
;
A
#
# COMPACT_ATOMS: atom_id res chain seq x y z
N MET A 1 -42.41 -81.14 -74.11
CA MET A 1 -41.21 -80.40 -74.56
C MET A 1 -40.10 -80.62 -73.54
N PRO A 2 -38.82 -80.74 -73.96
CA PRO A 2 -37.70 -80.78 -73.02
C PRO A 2 -37.40 -79.36 -72.53
N SER A 3 -37.42 -79.15 -71.20
CA SER A 3 -36.86 -77.92 -70.62
C SER A 3 -35.34 -78.08 -70.55
N GLN A 4 -34.59 -77.05 -70.98
CA GLN A 4 -33.14 -77.15 -71.09
C GLN A 4 -32.45 -77.00 -69.73
N ALA A 5 -31.42 -77.82 -69.48
CA ALA A 5 -30.56 -77.64 -68.32
C ALA A 5 -29.64 -76.43 -68.55
N SER A 6 -29.94 -75.30 -67.90
CA SER A 6 -29.13 -74.08 -67.98
C SER A 6 -27.76 -74.29 -67.33
N THR A 7 -26.69 -74.20 -68.11
CA THR A 7 -25.30 -74.39 -67.63
C THR A 7 -24.81 -73.20 -66.82
N THR A 8 -24.85 -73.29 -65.49
CA THR A 8 -24.39 -72.26 -64.56
C THR A 8 -22.86 -72.29 -64.37
N SER A 9 -22.10 -72.00 -65.42
CA SER A 9 -20.63 -72.06 -65.39
C SER A 9 -19.96 -70.84 -64.72
N ASP A 10 -20.53 -69.66 -64.90
CA ASP A 10 -19.84 -68.36 -64.72
C ASP A 10 -20.23 -67.58 -63.44
N ALA A 11 -20.61 -68.30 -62.39
CA ALA A 11 -20.78 -67.71 -61.07
C ALA A 11 -19.43 -67.56 -60.33
N PRO A 12 -19.19 -66.46 -59.59
CA PRO A 12 -18.04 -66.32 -58.70
C PRO A 12 -17.89 -67.51 -57.74
N PRO A 13 -16.67 -67.87 -57.30
CA PRO A 13 -16.43 -69.08 -56.50
C PRO A 13 -17.19 -69.11 -55.16
N HIS A 14 -17.56 -67.94 -54.62
CA HIS A 14 -18.35 -67.80 -53.39
C HIS A 14 -19.88 -67.88 -53.59
N LEU A 15 -20.37 -67.98 -54.85
CA LEU A 15 -21.79 -68.18 -55.18
C LEU A 15 -22.14 -69.63 -55.58
N LYS A 16 -21.15 -70.52 -55.64
CA LYS A 16 -21.36 -71.92 -56.01
C LYS A 16 -21.79 -72.73 -54.76
N PRO A 17 -22.93 -73.43 -54.77
CA PRO A 17 -23.32 -74.25 -53.63
C PRO A 17 -22.27 -75.34 -53.38
N ALA A 18 -21.95 -75.60 -52.11
CA ALA A 18 -20.93 -76.57 -51.75
C ALA A 18 -21.24 -77.95 -52.37
N PRO A 19 -20.26 -78.64 -52.99
CA PRO A 19 -20.48 -79.96 -53.57
C PRO A 19 -21.08 -80.94 -52.55
N TYR A 20 -22.14 -81.64 -52.94
CA TYR A 20 -22.84 -82.57 -52.05
C TYR A 20 -21.98 -83.82 -51.78
N VAL A 21 -21.20 -83.78 -50.70
CA VAL A 21 -20.36 -84.89 -50.26
C VAL A 21 -21.24 -86.01 -49.67
N HIS A 22 -21.19 -87.19 -50.29
CA HIS A 22 -21.92 -88.37 -49.82
C HIS A 22 -21.10 -89.14 -48.79
N HIS A 23 -21.20 -88.75 -47.52
CA HIS A 23 -20.36 -89.23 -46.41
C HIS A 23 -20.41 -90.75 -46.09
N PHE A 24 -21.31 -91.53 -46.71
CA PHE A 24 -21.52 -92.94 -46.34
C PHE A 24 -22.14 -93.77 -47.48
N ASP A 25 -21.35 -94.57 -48.20
CA ASP A 25 -21.86 -95.47 -49.24
C ASP A 25 -22.69 -96.61 -48.63
N THR A 26 -24.01 -96.52 -48.81
CA THR A 26 -24.97 -97.53 -48.35
C THR A 26 -25.26 -98.64 -49.36
N TYR A 27 -24.83 -98.50 -50.61
CA TYR A 27 -24.98 -99.55 -51.62
C TYR A 27 -23.90 -100.62 -51.44
N SER A 28 -22.63 -100.23 -51.34
CA SER A 28 -21.54 -101.20 -51.11
C SER A 28 -21.72 -101.92 -49.78
N LEU A 29 -22.07 -101.22 -48.69
CA LEU A 29 -22.28 -101.85 -47.38
C LEU A 29 -23.37 -102.94 -47.42
N VAL A 30 -24.54 -102.67 -48.01
CA VAL A 30 -25.63 -103.67 -48.11
C VAL A 30 -25.20 -104.84 -48.99
N ARG A 31 -24.55 -104.57 -50.12
CA ARG A 31 -24.04 -105.60 -51.04
C ARG A 31 -22.99 -106.50 -50.39
N ASP A 32 -22.14 -105.95 -49.53
CA ASP A 32 -21.05 -106.71 -48.90
C ASP A 32 -21.52 -107.45 -47.63
N LEU A 33 -22.56 -106.98 -46.92
CA LEU A 33 -23.27 -107.77 -45.91
C LEU A 33 -24.07 -108.93 -46.53
N SER A 34 -24.74 -108.71 -47.65
CA SER A 34 -25.49 -109.75 -48.38
C SER A 34 -24.56 -110.88 -48.87
N LYS A 35 -23.37 -110.54 -49.41
CA LYS A 35 -22.28 -111.52 -49.66
C LYS A 35 -21.80 -112.24 -48.39
N GLY A 36 -21.84 -111.58 -47.25
CA GLY A 36 -21.44 -112.11 -45.95
C GLY A 36 -22.43 -113.09 -45.31
N GLY A 37 -23.53 -113.42 -46.00
CA GLY A 37 -24.53 -114.38 -45.52
C GLY A 37 -25.66 -113.78 -44.67
N PHE A 38 -25.75 -112.45 -44.58
CA PHE A 38 -26.93 -111.77 -44.03
C PHE A 38 -28.05 -111.72 -45.07
N THR A 39 -29.32 -111.76 -44.63
CA THR A 39 -30.43 -111.49 -45.56
C THR A 39 -30.45 -110.02 -45.95
N ASP A 40 -31.09 -109.68 -47.07
CA ASP A 40 -31.14 -108.28 -47.53
C ASP A 40 -31.87 -107.37 -46.52
N ASP A 41 -32.94 -107.83 -45.87
CA ASP A 41 -33.64 -107.08 -44.80
C ASP A 41 -32.74 -106.84 -43.57
N GLN A 42 -31.93 -107.82 -43.18
CA GLN A 42 -30.94 -107.66 -42.11
C GLN A 42 -29.86 -106.66 -42.53
N SER A 43 -29.34 -106.79 -43.75
CA SER A 43 -28.31 -105.91 -44.33
C SER A 43 -28.78 -104.45 -44.42
N ILE A 44 -30.03 -104.24 -44.87
CA ILE A 44 -30.69 -102.93 -44.91
C ILE A 44 -30.91 -102.37 -43.50
N THR A 45 -31.26 -103.22 -42.53
CA THR A 45 -31.47 -102.80 -41.13
C THR A 45 -30.17 -102.37 -40.45
N VAL A 46 -29.09 -103.13 -40.62
CA VAL A 46 -27.75 -102.75 -40.12
C VAL A 46 -27.25 -101.47 -40.80
N MET A 47 -27.41 -101.35 -42.13
CA MET A 47 -27.08 -100.12 -42.85
C MET A 47 -27.83 -98.89 -42.32
N LYS A 48 -29.14 -99.01 -42.04
CA LYS A 48 -29.95 -97.93 -41.44
C LYS A 48 -29.42 -97.54 -40.04
N ALA A 49 -29.09 -98.52 -39.21
CA ALA A 49 -28.55 -98.29 -37.87
C ALA A 49 -27.17 -97.58 -37.90
N VAL A 50 -26.26 -98.01 -38.79
CA VAL A 50 -24.96 -97.36 -38.99
C VAL A 50 -25.12 -95.95 -39.56
N ARG A 51 -26.02 -95.75 -40.54
CA ARG A 51 -26.35 -94.42 -41.10
C ARG A 51 -26.81 -93.46 -40.00
N GLY A 52 -27.72 -93.91 -39.12
CA GLY A 52 -28.22 -93.11 -38.00
C GLY A 52 -27.15 -92.77 -36.96
N ARG A 53 -26.32 -93.75 -36.56
CA ARG A 53 -25.19 -93.52 -35.65
C ARG A 53 -24.18 -92.51 -36.21
N LEU A 54 -23.82 -92.66 -37.48
CA LEU A 54 -22.89 -91.75 -38.16
C LEU A 54 -23.48 -90.35 -38.30
N HIS A 55 -24.75 -90.22 -38.69
CA HIS A 55 -25.43 -88.93 -38.81
C HIS A 55 -25.40 -88.17 -37.48
N ASN A 56 -25.83 -88.79 -36.38
CA ASN A 56 -25.85 -88.16 -35.05
C ASN A 56 -24.45 -87.72 -34.57
N ASN A 57 -23.40 -88.48 -34.91
CA ASN A 57 -22.02 -88.12 -34.53
C ASN A 57 -21.46 -86.99 -35.41
N LEU A 58 -21.77 -86.99 -36.70
CA LEU A 58 -21.37 -85.94 -37.65
C LEU A 58 -22.09 -84.61 -37.34
N ASP A 59 -23.35 -84.66 -36.92
CA ASP A 59 -24.12 -83.49 -36.50
C ASP A 59 -23.60 -82.90 -35.17
N LEU A 60 -23.30 -83.75 -34.18
CA LEU A 60 -22.60 -83.34 -32.96
C LEU A 60 -21.22 -82.72 -33.28
N ALA A 61 -20.47 -83.32 -34.20
CA ALA A 61 -19.18 -82.78 -34.63
C ALA A 61 -19.33 -81.38 -35.25
N LYS A 62 -20.29 -81.18 -36.16
CA LYS A 62 -20.61 -79.86 -36.75
C LYS A 62 -20.97 -78.81 -35.70
N HIS A 63 -21.73 -79.18 -34.66
CA HIS A 63 -22.06 -78.25 -33.57
C HIS A 63 -20.88 -77.95 -32.64
N SER A 64 -19.88 -78.84 -32.55
CA SER A 64 -18.67 -78.65 -31.75
C SER A 64 -17.51 -77.95 -32.48
N LEU A 65 -17.51 -77.98 -33.82
CA LEU A 65 -16.43 -77.47 -34.66
C LEU A 65 -16.81 -76.09 -35.22
N ILE A 66 -16.25 -75.04 -34.63
CA ILE A 66 -16.31 -73.67 -35.17
C ILE A 66 -15.60 -73.67 -36.53
N SER A 67 -16.17 -73.00 -37.55
CA SER A 67 -15.54 -72.93 -38.86
C SER A 67 -14.27 -72.08 -38.81
N LYS A 68 -13.28 -72.45 -39.63
CA LYS A 68 -12.04 -71.67 -39.80
C LYS A 68 -12.34 -70.22 -40.19
N SER A 69 -13.37 -70.00 -41.02
CA SER A 69 -13.85 -68.65 -41.39
C SER A 69 -14.23 -67.79 -40.20
N ASP A 70 -14.82 -68.39 -39.18
CA ASP A 70 -15.45 -67.67 -38.08
C ASP A 70 -14.36 -67.29 -37.06
N VAL A 71 -13.44 -68.22 -36.78
CA VAL A 71 -12.23 -67.93 -35.99
C VAL A 71 -11.39 -66.83 -36.66
N GLU A 72 -11.21 -66.89 -37.98
CA GLU A 72 -10.49 -65.84 -38.71
C GLU A 72 -11.24 -64.50 -38.64
N ASN A 73 -12.56 -64.48 -38.86
CA ASN A 73 -13.39 -63.27 -38.75
C ASN A 73 -13.29 -62.61 -37.36
N GLU A 74 -13.51 -63.37 -36.29
CA GLU A 74 -13.41 -62.85 -34.92
C GLU A 74 -12.00 -62.37 -34.59
N SER A 75 -10.96 -63.05 -35.11
CA SER A 75 -9.57 -62.58 -34.94
C SER A 75 -9.30 -61.25 -35.65
N TYR A 76 -9.88 -61.03 -36.84
CA TYR A 76 -9.78 -59.75 -37.55
C TYR A 76 -10.55 -58.63 -36.82
N LEU A 77 -11.75 -58.90 -36.32
CA LEU A 77 -12.53 -57.94 -35.54
C LEU A 77 -11.81 -57.55 -34.24
N PHE A 78 -11.26 -58.53 -33.51
CA PHE A 78 -10.46 -58.29 -32.31
C PHE A 78 -9.20 -57.47 -32.61
N GLN A 79 -8.46 -57.81 -33.67
CA GLN A 79 -7.25 -57.09 -34.06
C GLN A 79 -7.56 -55.65 -34.51
N ALA A 80 -8.68 -55.42 -35.19
CA ALA A 80 -9.15 -54.09 -35.55
C ALA A 80 -9.50 -53.25 -34.31
N ALA A 81 -10.27 -53.81 -33.37
CA ALA A 81 -10.61 -53.15 -32.11
C ALA A 81 -9.38 -52.84 -31.25
N CYS A 82 -8.37 -53.72 -31.22
CA CYS A 82 -7.09 -53.46 -30.56
C CYS A 82 -6.32 -52.30 -31.21
N SER A 83 -6.33 -52.21 -32.54
CA SER A 83 -5.69 -51.10 -33.28
C SER A 83 -6.40 -49.76 -33.04
N GLU A 84 -7.73 -49.75 -33.01
CA GLU A 84 -8.53 -48.56 -32.69
C GLU A 84 -8.33 -48.11 -31.22
N LEU A 85 -8.28 -49.06 -30.28
CA LEU A 85 -7.96 -48.78 -28.87
C LEU A 85 -6.53 -48.22 -28.71
N GLN A 86 -5.55 -48.75 -29.44
CA GLN A 86 -4.19 -48.24 -29.43
C GLN A 86 -4.11 -46.82 -30.03
N SER A 87 -4.83 -46.55 -31.12
CA SER A 87 -4.90 -45.25 -31.79
C SER A 87 -5.55 -44.18 -30.90
N SER A 88 -6.70 -44.51 -30.29
CA SER A 88 -7.41 -43.63 -29.36
C SER A 88 -6.62 -43.36 -28.08
N LEU A 89 -5.97 -44.37 -27.49
CA LEU A 89 -5.07 -44.21 -26.34
C LEU A 89 -3.86 -43.31 -26.66
N GLN A 90 -3.25 -43.49 -27.84
CA GLN A 90 -2.13 -42.64 -28.29
C GLN A 90 -2.59 -41.19 -28.53
N THR A 91 -3.79 -41.00 -29.08
CA THR A 91 -4.41 -39.68 -29.28
C THR A 91 -4.72 -39.00 -27.94
N ALA A 92 -5.27 -39.73 -26.96
CA ALA A 92 -5.52 -39.22 -25.62
C ALA A 92 -4.22 -38.79 -24.91
N ARG A 93 -3.20 -39.67 -24.90
CA ARG A 93 -1.88 -39.37 -24.30
C ARG A 93 -1.16 -38.19 -24.96
N THR A 94 -1.25 -38.07 -26.28
CA THR A 94 -0.63 -36.93 -26.98
C THR A 94 -1.39 -35.64 -26.72
N SER A 95 -2.72 -35.66 -26.66
CA SER A 95 -3.54 -34.52 -26.23
C SER A 95 -3.17 -34.05 -24.82
N GLU A 96 -3.19 -34.96 -23.84
CA GLU A 96 -2.81 -34.70 -22.44
C GLU A 96 -1.40 -34.12 -22.32
N MET A 97 -0.42 -34.70 -23.03
CA MET A 97 0.97 -34.21 -23.03
C MET A 97 1.09 -32.79 -23.62
N GLN A 98 0.31 -32.44 -24.64
CA GLN A 98 0.32 -31.09 -25.21
C GLN A 98 -0.39 -30.09 -24.26
N THR A 99 -1.48 -30.49 -23.60
CA THR A 99 -2.12 -29.67 -22.54
C THR A 99 -1.15 -29.42 -21.37
N GLN A 100 -0.43 -30.46 -20.91
CA GLN A 100 0.57 -30.33 -19.85
C GLN A 100 1.73 -29.41 -20.26
N ARG A 101 2.19 -29.50 -21.52
CA ARG A 101 3.22 -28.60 -22.07
C ARG A 101 2.73 -27.15 -22.12
N ALA A 102 1.52 -26.90 -22.64
CA ALA A 102 0.93 -25.58 -22.70
C ALA A 102 0.79 -24.94 -21.30
N SER A 103 0.26 -25.70 -20.35
CA SER A 103 0.15 -25.28 -18.94
C SER A 103 1.52 -24.97 -18.33
N ARG A 104 2.54 -25.81 -18.58
CA ARG A 104 3.91 -25.55 -18.11
C ARG A 104 4.51 -24.27 -18.72
N THR A 105 4.32 -24.02 -20.01
CA THR A 105 4.78 -22.79 -20.67
C THR A 105 4.07 -21.56 -20.13
N GLN A 106 2.76 -21.64 -19.87
CA GLN A 106 2.00 -20.57 -19.22
C GLN A 106 2.52 -20.28 -17.82
N LEU A 107 2.67 -21.30 -16.96
CA LEU A 107 3.17 -21.14 -15.60
C LEU A 107 4.59 -20.57 -15.55
N GLN A 108 5.44 -20.93 -16.51
CA GLN A 108 6.78 -20.33 -16.63
C GLN A 108 6.68 -18.83 -16.98
N HIS A 109 5.88 -18.46 -17.97
CA HIS A 109 5.65 -17.06 -18.35
C HIS A 109 5.02 -16.22 -17.23
N GLU A 110 4.08 -16.78 -16.46
CA GLU A 110 3.52 -16.15 -15.25
C GLU A 110 4.58 -15.98 -14.15
N THR A 111 5.49 -16.94 -13.99
CA THR A 111 6.63 -16.85 -13.06
C THR A 111 7.61 -15.76 -13.48
N ASP A 112 7.91 -15.65 -14.78
CA ASP A 112 8.79 -14.63 -15.34
C ASP A 112 8.20 -13.22 -15.18
N ILE A 113 6.89 -13.05 -15.42
CA ILE A 113 6.16 -11.80 -15.14
C ILE A 113 6.19 -11.45 -13.65
N LEU A 114 5.91 -12.41 -12.77
CA LEU A 114 5.93 -12.19 -11.31
C LEU A 114 7.33 -11.80 -10.82
N SER A 115 8.37 -12.43 -11.37
CA SER A 115 9.78 -12.10 -11.10
C SER A 115 10.12 -10.69 -11.56
N GLN A 116 9.76 -10.30 -12.80
CA GLN A 116 9.98 -8.95 -13.30
C GLN A 116 9.25 -7.91 -12.43
N ARG A 117 7.99 -8.18 -12.08
CA ARG A 117 7.17 -7.29 -11.24
C ARG A 117 7.73 -7.14 -9.84
N LEU A 118 8.14 -8.23 -9.17
CA LEU A 118 8.77 -8.17 -7.85
C LEU A 118 10.08 -7.38 -7.88
N ASN A 119 10.90 -7.52 -8.93
CA ASN A 119 12.11 -6.73 -9.07
C ASN A 119 11.80 -5.23 -9.29
N GLN A 120 10.73 -4.90 -10.02
CA GLN A 120 10.28 -3.52 -10.20
C GLN A 120 9.72 -2.91 -8.90
N GLU A 121 8.87 -3.64 -8.16
CA GLU A 121 8.31 -3.20 -6.88
C GLU A 121 9.41 -3.08 -5.80
N LEU A 122 10.39 -3.99 -5.78
CA LEU A 122 11.56 -3.90 -4.90
C LEU A 122 12.48 -2.72 -5.25
N ALA A 123 12.65 -2.40 -6.53
CA ALA A 123 13.41 -1.23 -6.98
C ALA A 123 12.69 0.08 -6.59
N GLY A 124 11.37 0.15 -6.80
CA GLY A 124 10.53 1.27 -6.36
C GLY A 124 10.63 1.49 -4.86
N LEU A 125 10.35 0.45 -4.05
CA LEU A 125 10.43 0.51 -2.59
C LEU A 125 11.83 0.95 -2.10
N LYS A 126 12.90 0.53 -2.77
CA LYS A 126 14.27 0.94 -2.45
C LYS A 126 14.52 2.42 -2.71
N ASP A 127 14.03 2.96 -3.83
CA ASP A 127 14.17 4.39 -4.13
C ASP A 127 13.19 5.24 -3.30
N ASP A 128 12.01 4.74 -2.93
CA ASP A 128 11.09 5.37 -1.97
C ASP A 128 11.72 5.47 -0.56
N ILE A 129 12.32 4.40 -0.06
CA ILE A 129 13.06 4.38 1.22
C ILE A 129 14.22 5.39 1.17
N LYS A 130 14.94 5.47 0.06
CA LYS A 130 16.02 6.43 -0.16
C LYS A 130 15.51 7.87 -0.26
N GLY A 131 14.31 8.06 -0.84
CA GLY A 131 13.57 9.32 -0.86
C GLY A 131 13.22 9.78 0.56
N MET A 132 12.49 8.96 1.32
CA MET A 132 12.13 9.21 2.72
C MET A 132 13.35 9.48 3.61
N PHE A 133 14.44 8.73 3.43
CA PHE A 133 15.68 8.95 4.19
C PHE A 133 16.33 10.30 3.85
N ASN A 134 16.34 10.70 2.57
CA ASN A 134 16.87 12.00 2.17
C ASN A 134 15.96 13.16 2.63
N ASP A 135 14.64 12.98 2.57
CA ASP A 135 13.66 13.95 3.04
C ASP A 135 13.79 14.18 4.55
N HIS A 136 13.76 13.11 5.36
CA HIS A 136 14.02 13.16 6.81
C HIS A 136 15.35 13.85 7.15
N LYS A 137 16.41 13.58 6.38
CA LYS A 137 17.73 14.23 6.51
C LYS A 137 17.67 15.72 6.16
N MET A 138 16.84 16.14 5.21
CA MET A 138 16.61 17.55 4.91
C MET A 138 15.80 18.22 6.02
N THR A 139 14.69 17.61 6.48
CA THR A 139 13.86 18.09 7.60
C THR A 139 14.70 18.28 8.88
N THR A 140 15.59 17.34 9.20
CA THR A 140 16.49 17.44 10.37
C THR A 140 17.48 18.60 10.22
N ARG A 141 18.01 18.84 9.01
CA ARG A 141 18.91 19.98 8.73
C ARG A 141 18.18 21.32 8.74
N GLU A 142 16.91 21.35 8.33
CA GLU A 142 16.05 22.53 8.42
C GLU A 142 15.69 22.85 9.87
N HIS A 143 15.32 21.84 10.68
CA HIS A 143 15.12 22.01 12.12
C HIS A 143 16.39 22.50 12.82
N GLN A 144 17.56 21.94 12.51
CA GLN A 144 18.83 22.45 13.07
C GLN A 144 19.05 23.92 12.69
N ARG A 145 18.87 24.29 11.40
CA ARG A 145 19.02 25.68 10.94
C ARG A 145 18.00 26.62 11.58
N SER A 146 16.78 26.15 11.84
CA SER A 146 15.74 26.90 12.56
C SER A 146 16.16 27.16 14.01
N ILE A 147 16.64 26.13 14.70
CA ILE A 147 17.22 26.24 16.05
C ILE A 147 18.40 27.23 16.05
N ASP A 148 19.37 27.06 15.15
CA ASP A 148 20.55 27.95 15.03
C ASP A 148 20.13 29.41 14.81
N THR A 149 19.08 29.65 13.99
CA THR A 149 18.52 30.98 13.74
C THR A 149 17.86 31.55 15.00
N SER A 150 17.08 30.74 15.74
CA SER A 150 16.47 31.16 17.01
C SER A 150 17.52 31.49 18.08
N VAL A 151 18.63 30.76 18.10
CA VAL A 151 19.77 31.01 19.00
C VAL A 151 20.48 32.31 18.63
N GLN A 152 20.62 32.63 17.34
CA GLN A 152 21.14 33.92 16.87
C GLN A 152 20.19 35.08 17.20
N GLU A 153 18.88 34.91 17.04
CA GLU A 153 17.89 35.93 17.41
C GLU A 153 17.89 36.19 18.93
N LEU A 154 17.89 35.13 19.74
CA LEU A 154 17.98 35.25 21.21
C LEU A 154 19.30 35.92 21.64
N ASN A 155 20.44 35.54 21.05
CA ASN A 155 21.73 36.16 21.33
C ASN A 155 21.77 37.64 20.90
N TYR A 156 21.21 37.98 19.74
CA TYR A 156 21.05 39.37 19.30
C TYR A 156 20.15 40.15 20.27
N LYS A 157 19.00 39.60 20.67
CA LYS A 157 18.06 40.23 21.61
C LYS A 157 18.70 40.47 22.99
N ILE A 158 19.43 39.49 23.52
CA ILE A 158 20.20 39.59 24.77
C ILE A 158 21.31 40.64 24.64
N THR A 159 22.04 40.64 23.51
CA THR A 159 23.12 41.61 23.25
C THR A 159 22.56 43.03 23.13
N VAL A 160 21.43 43.21 22.45
CA VAL A 160 20.74 44.50 22.34
C VAL A 160 20.25 44.95 23.70
N SER A 161 19.49 44.14 24.46
CA SER A 161 18.98 44.56 25.78
C SER A 161 20.11 44.88 26.76
N LEU A 162 21.17 44.07 26.84
CA LEU A 162 22.34 44.39 27.66
C LEU A 162 23.03 45.69 27.23
N ASN A 163 23.01 46.04 25.95
CA ASN A 163 23.63 47.26 25.44
C ASN A 163 22.72 48.50 25.55
N SER A 164 21.42 48.37 25.29
CA SER A 164 20.44 49.45 25.42
C SER A 164 20.15 49.75 26.87
N ASP A 165 19.86 48.73 27.66
CA ASP A 165 19.33 48.89 29.02
C ASP A 165 20.49 49.24 29.95
N GLY A 166 21.65 48.58 29.78
CA GLY A 166 22.89 48.95 30.47
C GLY A 166 23.36 50.37 30.16
N LYS A 167 23.24 50.86 28.91
CA LYS A 167 23.51 52.28 28.60
C LYS A 167 22.44 53.21 29.15
N SER A 168 21.16 52.84 29.05
CA SER A 168 20.02 53.63 29.53
C SER A 168 20.09 53.83 31.06
N GLU A 169 20.43 52.79 31.82
CA GLU A 169 20.68 52.90 33.26
C GLU A 169 21.88 53.79 33.55
N ILE A 170 23.00 53.64 32.84
CA ILE A 170 24.20 54.49 33.01
C ILE A 170 23.91 55.96 32.66
N GLU A 171 23.13 56.23 31.62
CA GLU A 171 22.76 57.59 31.19
C GLU A 171 21.69 58.19 32.10
N GLY A 172 20.73 57.40 32.57
CA GLY A 172 19.78 57.78 33.62
C GLY A 172 20.46 58.10 34.95
N LEU A 173 21.45 57.30 35.36
CA LEU A 173 22.31 57.57 36.53
C LEU A 173 23.15 58.83 36.34
N ARG A 174 23.75 59.04 35.15
CA ARG A 174 24.45 60.30 34.82
C ARG A 174 23.51 61.50 34.94
N TRP A 175 22.30 61.42 34.39
CA TRP A 175 21.30 62.48 34.44
C TRP A 175 20.78 62.74 35.87
N ILE A 176 20.59 61.70 36.69
CA ILE A 176 20.24 61.87 38.11
C ILE A 176 21.38 62.54 38.89
N LEU A 177 22.63 62.18 38.58
CA LEU A 177 23.82 62.66 39.28
C LEU A 177 24.14 64.12 38.93
N THR A 178 24.15 64.49 37.64
CA THR A 178 24.39 65.89 37.21
C THR A 178 23.30 66.82 37.75
N ARG A 179 22.02 66.39 37.69
CA ARG A 179 20.90 67.16 38.25
C ARG A 179 21.02 67.33 39.77
N ARG A 180 21.37 66.28 40.52
CA ARG A 180 21.60 66.36 41.97
C ARG A 180 22.79 67.27 42.32
N ALA A 181 23.90 67.17 41.58
CA ALA A 181 25.06 68.03 41.77
C ALA A 181 24.75 69.51 41.48
N ALA A 182 24.02 69.79 40.40
CA ALA A 182 23.58 71.15 40.06
C ALA A 182 22.67 71.75 41.16
N PHE A 183 21.72 70.98 41.69
CA PHE A 183 20.91 71.43 42.84
C PHE A 183 21.77 71.66 44.10
N ALA A 184 22.74 70.80 44.40
CA ALA A 184 23.64 71.01 45.54
C ALA A 184 24.48 72.29 45.42
N ILE A 185 24.96 72.61 44.21
CA ILE A 185 25.68 73.86 43.91
C ILE A 185 24.75 75.08 43.98
N ALA A 186 23.52 74.98 43.48
CA ALA A 186 22.53 76.05 43.59
C ALA A 186 22.15 76.33 45.05
N ILE A 187 21.99 75.29 45.87
CA ILE A 187 21.70 75.40 47.32
C ILE A 187 22.90 76.00 48.06
N SER A 188 24.14 75.59 47.77
CA SER A 188 25.31 76.17 48.44
C SER A 188 25.52 77.64 48.06
N ALA A 189 25.33 78.00 46.78
CA ALA A 189 25.33 79.40 46.34
C ALA A 189 24.22 80.22 47.00
N ALA A 190 23.00 79.69 47.08
CA ALA A 190 21.88 80.34 47.77
C ALA A 190 22.16 80.52 49.28
N MET A 191 22.75 79.53 49.94
CA MET A 191 23.17 79.62 51.35
C MET A 191 24.27 80.67 51.56
N ILE A 192 25.23 80.80 50.64
CA ILE A 192 26.25 81.86 50.69
C ILE A 192 25.60 83.24 50.51
N ILE A 193 24.68 83.40 49.55
CA ILE A 193 23.95 84.66 49.33
C ILE A 193 23.07 85.00 50.54
N ALA A 194 22.39 84.02 51.13
CA ALA A 194 21.59 84.19 52.34
C ALA A 194 22.46 84.57 53.55
N PHE A 195 23.62 83.93 53.74
CA PHE A 195 24.57 84.26 54.80
C PHE A 195 25.16 85.68 54.63
N LEU A 196 25.48 86.08 53.39
CA LEU A 196 25.93 87.45 53.08
C LEU A 196 24.82 88.48 53.27
N LYS A 197 23.57 88.19 52.89
CA LYS A 197 22.41 89.05 53.16
C LYS A 197 22.10 89.16 54.66
N TYR A 198 22.21 88.05 55.40
CA TYR A 198 22.06 88.05 56.86
C TYR A 198 23.15 88.87 57.54
N ASN A 199 24.42 88.67 57.18
CA ASN A 199 25.52 89.51 57.68
C ASN A 199 25.37 90.98 57.26
N SER A 200 24.88 91.26 56.05
CA SER A 200 24.64 92.62 55.56
C SER A 200 23.50 93.31 56.34
N MET A 201 22.38 92.63 56.60
CA MET A 201 21.30 93.14 57.46
C MET A 201 21.75 93.33 58.91
N TYR A 202 22.52 92.38 59.44
CA TYR A 202 23.08 92.46 60.80
C TYR A 202 24.10 93.60 60.94
N LYS A 203 24.93 93.82 59.90
CA LYS A 203 25.84 94.98 59.80
C LYS A 203 25.10 96.29 59.62
N ALA A 204 24.01 96.33 58.83
CA ALA A 204 23.19 97.53 58.64
C ALA A 204 22.58 97.99 59.96
N ARG A 205 21.89 97.09 60.68
CA ARG A 205 21.37 97.36 62.03
C ARG A 205 22.48 97.82 62.99
N LYS A 206 23.64 97.16 62.99
CA LYS A 206 24.82 97.58 63.77
C LYS A 206 25.48 98.89 63.30
N THR A 207 25.15 99.41 62.12
CA THR A 207 25.64 100.71 61.63
C THR A 207 24.68 101.83 62.01
N GLU A 208 23.38 101.57 61.99
CA GLU A 208 22.34 102.45 62.54
C GLU A 208 22.50 102.59 64.07
N GLU A 209 22.78 101.49 64.78
CA GLU A 209 23.09 101.48 66.23
C GLU A 209 24.42 102.17 66.61
N ALA A 210 25.27 102.53 65.64
CA ALA A 210 26.62 103.05 65.90
C ALA A 210 26.79 104.58 65.80
N GLN A 211 25.75 105.35 65.47
CA GLN A 211 25.89 106.81 65.24
C GLN A 211 24.77 107.69 65.84
N LYS A 212 24.58 107.66 67.17
CA LYS A 212 24.56 108.86 68.06
C LYS A 212 24.22 108.52 69.54
N PRO A 213 24.51 109.41 70.50
CA PRO A 213 24.53 109.07 71.93
C PRO A 213 23.19 109.23 72.68
N LYS A 214 23.11 108.59 73.85
CA LYS A 214 22.26 108.91 75.03
C LYS A 214 22.36 110.42 75.38
N GLU A 215 21.41 111.09 76.05
CA GLU A 215 20.15 110.81 76.78
C GLU A 215 19.43 112.19 77.00
N PRO A 216 18.24 112.37 77.64
CA PRO A 216 17.19 111.45 78.13
C PRO A 216 15.79 111.80 77.47
N PRO A 217 14.58 111.52 78.02
CA PRO A 217 13.32 111.52 77.23
C PRO A 217 12.37 112.75 77.35
N ALA A 218 11.58 112.97 76.29
CA ALA A 218 10.29 113.68 76.17
C ALA A 218 9.60 113.12 74.89
N ALA A 219 8.31 112.72 74.81
CA ALA A 219 7.00 113.30 75.19
C ALA A 219 6.31 114.07 74.03
N GLU A 220 5.19 113.50 73.54
CA GLU A 220 4.06 114.14 72.81
C GLU A 220 4.37 114.74 71.39
N GLU A 221 3.45 114.83 70.40
CA GLU A 221 2.06 114.34 70.26
C GLU A 221 1.67 114.11 68.77
N VAL A 222 0.54 113.40 68.56
CA VAL A 222 -0.44 113.44 67.44
C VAL A 222 -0.05 113.95 66.03
N ALA A 223 -0.24 113.10 65.00
CA ALA A 223 -1.10 113.40 63.82
C ALA A 223 -1.33 112.19 62.89
N GLU A 224 -2.61 111.79 62.74
CA GLU A 224 -3.18 110.99 61.62
C GLU A 224 -3.57 111.96 60.45
N PRO A 225 -4.22 111.58 59.32
CA PRO A 225 -4.62 110.25 58.80
C PRO A 225 -4.47 110.02 57.25
N ARG A 226 -4.83 108.79 56.81
CA ARG A 226 -5.55 108.43 55.53
C ARG A 226 -4.89 108.64 54.13
N SER A 227 -5.27 107.92 53.05
CA SER A 227 -5.82 106.54 52.87
C SER A 227 -6.15 106.20 51.38
N VAL A 228 -6.09 104.90 51.01
CA VAL A 228 -6.67 104.22 49.80
C VAL A 228 -6.27 104.75 48.40
N ARG A 229 -6.51 104.10 47.24
CA ARG A 229 -7.35 102.93 46.79
C ARG A 229 -6.67 102.25 45.55
N ASP A 230 -6.96 101.03 45.06
CA ASP A 230 -7.82 99.88 45.47
C ASP A 230 -6.95 98.62 45.71
N ALA A 231 -7.00 97.40 45.12
CA ALA A 231 -7.81 96.64 44.13
C ALA A 231 -7.65 95.11 44.47
N ALA A 232 -8.45 94.09 44.14
CA ALA A 232 -9.42 93.77 43.07
C ALA A 232 -8.80 93.18 41.75
N LEU A 233 -9.26 92.07 41.14
CA LEU A 233 -10.31 91.07 41.48
C LEU A 233 -10.15 89.72 40.67
N GLN A 234 -10.35 88.54 41.30
CA GLN A 234 -10.98 87.29 40.75
C GLN A 234 -10.36 86.56 39.50
N SER A 235 -10.70 85.31 39.09
CA SER A 235 -11.41 84.12 39.66
C SER A 235 -11.08 82.82 38.84
N ALA A 236 -11.59 81.65 39.30
CA ALA A 236 -11.70 80.32 38.66
C ALA A 236 -10.39 79.49 38.49
N ALA A 237 -10.27 78.18 38.79
CA ALA A 237 -11.18 77.02 38.93
C ALA A 237 -11.55 76.26 37.62
N ILE A 238 -11.23 74.95 37.56
CA ILE A 238 -11.96 73.82 36.93
C ILE A 238 -11.04 72.56 36.86
N ILE A 239 -11.63 71.36 36.97
CA ILE A 239 -11.04 70.01 36.78
C ILE A 239 -12.07 69.20 35.96
N PRO A 240 -11.69 68.43 34.92
CA PRO A 240 -11.99 66.98 34.94
C PRO A 240 -11.03 66.05 34.14
N GLU A 241 -11.03 64.77 34.54
CA GLU A 241 -10.94 63.53 33.71
C GLU A 241 -9.77 63.27 32.72
N ALA A 242 -9.66 62.08 32.09
CA ALA A 242 -9.62 60.67 32.55
C ALA A 242 -9.68 59.71 31.34
N HIS A 243 -8.86 58.65 31.30
CA HIS A 243 -8.97 57.39 30.51
C HIS A 243 -7.64 56.60 30.73
N ILE A 244 -7.50 55.28 30.97
CA ILE A 244 -8.33 54.05 30.87
C ILE A 244 -8.41 53.42 29.46
N SER A 245 -8.18 52.09 29.39
CA SER A 245 -7.99 51.19 28.21
C SER A 245 -6.65 51.34 27.48
N GLU A 246 -5.99 50.33 26.88
CA GLU A 246 -6.14 48.85 26.76
C GLU A 246 -4.71 48.23 26.77
N SER A 247 -4.40 46.96 27.06
CA SER A 247 -5.12 45.67 27.07
C SER A 247 -5.36 44.99 25.72
N LEU A 248 -4.31 44.43 25.12
CA LEU A 248 -4.34 43.18 24.32
C LEU A 248 -2.94 42.50 24.40
N GLY A 249 -2.82 41.18 24.30
CA GLY A 249 -3.85 40.17 23.99
C GLY A 249 -3.51 39.43 22.69
#